data_AF-A0A0Q6KRK9-F1
#
_entry.id   AF-A0A0Q6KRK9-F1
#
_cell.length_a   1.000
_cell.length_b   1.000
_cell.length_c   1.000
_cell.angle_alpha   90.00
_cell.angle_beta   90.00
_cell.angle_gamma   90.00
#
_symmetry.space_group_name_H-M   'P 1'
#
loop_
_entity.id
_entity.type
_entity.pdbx_description
1 polymer ?
#
loop_
_entity_poly.entity_id
_entity_poly.type
_entity_poly.pdbx_seq_one_letter_code
_entity_poly.pdbx_strand_id
1 'polypeptide(L)'
;MPGLRRAIGRAAVPIVGIAMALTCAAPAQALPTPADLADVPSRTSISYEHVPTGTYVGSPEDNSARPGLSTVKLYMADYVVRRGDGSPRDRDLAARMVQVSDDSAASVLDNKYPQAIDATAAEFGLTSTSRGGFWGSSYTSTADTVRFLAAKKRTDPASPVLAWMTTAAPVARDGFAQNWGTSLLPGVIGSKWGWADDRSSVVASASIGTDFVVASNTYGPTRSNTDDVLATLGDVELTAPPAPAPVPDLPVIPGLPTVEELLQMLAPR
;
A
#
# COMPACT_ATOMS: atom_id res chain seq x y z
N MET A 1 59.22 -75.12 -28.97
CA MET A 1 57.90 -75.74 -29.23
C MET A 1 56.84 -74.98 -28.46
N PRO A 2 55.87 -74.33 -29.15
CA PRO A 2 54.81 -73.54 -28.52
C PRO A 2 53.58 -74.41 -28.19
N GLY A 3 52.86 -74.06 -27.12
CA GLY A 3 51.67 -74.79 -26.67
C GLY A 3 50.84 -73.99 -25.65
N LEU A 4 50.10 -73.03 -26.19
CA LEU A 4 49.05 -72.21 -25.58
C LEU A 4 48.00 -73.03 -24.81
N ARG A 5 47.57 -72.59 -23.61
CA ARG A 5 46.13 -72.48 -23.24
C ARG A 5 45.90 -71.35 -22.21
N ARG A 6 45.06 -70.39 -22.64
CA ARG A 6 44.53 -69.23 -21.90
C ARG A 6 43.47 -69.66 -20.88
N ALA A 7 43.36 -68.92 -19.78
CA ALA A 7 42.08 -68.65 -19.12
C ALA A 7 42.02 -67.15 -18.76
N ILE A 8 41.03 -66.48 -19.34
CA ILE A 8 40.73 -65.05 -19.21
C ILE A 8 39.74 -64.90 -18.06
N GLY A 9 40.14 -64.23 -16.97
CA GLY A 9 39.23 -63.75 -15.94
C GLY A 9 38.95 -62.27 -16.15
N ARG A 10 37.77 -61.92 -16.68
CA ARG A 10 37.30 -60.54 -16.83
C ARG A 10 36.92 -59.99 -15.45
N ALA A 11 37.64 -58.96 -14.99
CA ALA A 11 37.22 -58.14 -13.86
C ALA A 11 36.11 -57.18 -14.33
N ALA A 12 34.94 -57.26 -13.68
CA ALA A 12 33.84 -56.34 -13.90
C ALA A 12 34.09 -55.04 -13.10
N VAL A 13 34.12 -53.91 -13.80
CA VAL A 13 34.10 -52.57 -13.19
C VAL A 13 32.64 -52.13 -13.15
N PRO A 14 32.03 -51.84 -11.98
CA PRO A 14 30.70 -51.27 -11.94
C PRO A 14 30.78 -49.80 -12.37
N ILE A 15 30.13 -49.48 -13.50
CA ILE A 15 29.89 -48.11 -13.94
C ILE A 15 28.83 -47.53 -13.00
N VAL A 16 29.24 -46.62 -12.12
CA VAL A 16 28.32 -45.78 -11.34
C VAL A 16 27.67 -44.79 -12.30
N GLY A 17 26.41 -45.04 -12.66
CA GLY A 17 25.59 -44.10 -13.40
C GLY A 17 25.16 -42.96 -12.48
N ILE A 18 25.74 -41.76 -12.68
CA ILE A 18 25.24 -40.53 -12.08
C ILE A 18 23.97 -40.14 -12.85
N ALA A 19 22.80 -40.42 -12.28
CA ALA A 19 21.55 -39.84 -12.75
C ALA A 19 21.49 -38.38 -12.28
N MET A 20 21.80 -37.45 -13.18
CA MET A 20 21.46 -36.03 -12.99
C MET A 20 19.93 -35.90 -13.08
N ALA A 21 19.27 -35.81 -11.94
CA ALA A 21 17.89 -35.37 -11.87
C ALA A 21 17.87 -33.85 -12.14
N LEU A 22 17.57 -33.44 -13.37
CA LEU A 22 17.12 -32.08 -13.64
C LEU A 22 15.73 -31.92 -13.02
N THR A 23 15.68 -31.42 -11.79
CA THR A 23 14.45 -30.84 -11.26
C THR A 23 14.19 -29.54 -12.01
N CYS A 24 13.32 -29.59 -13.02
CA CYS A 24 12.71 -28.39 -13.58
C CYS A 24 11.83 -27.76 -12.49
N ALA A 25 12.40 -26.90 -11.65
CA ALA A 25 11.60 -26.00 -10.84
C ALA A 25 10.84 -25.10 -11.84
N ALA A 26 9.52 -25.27 -11.94
CA ALA A 26 8.70 -24.30 -12.64
C ALA A 26 9.01 -22.91 -12.04
N PRO A 27 9.18 -21.86 -12.87
CA PRO A 27 9.39 -20.53 -12.31
C PRO A 27 8.20 -20.21 -11.40
N ALA A 28 8.48 -19.86 -10.15
CA ALA A 28 7.45 -19.31 -9.28
C ALA A 28 6.87 -18.09 -10.01
N GLN A 29 5.60 -18.18 -10.42
CA GLN A 29 4.93 -17.05 -11.03
C GLN A 29 4.77 -16.00 -9.93
N ALA A 30 5.45 -14.87 -10.06
CA ALA A 30 5.25 -13.74 -9.17
C ALA A 30 3.78 -13.31 -9.24
N LEU A 31 3.18 -12.96 -8.10
CA LEU A 31 1.86 -12.37 -8.09
C LEU A 31 1.87 -11.11 -8.96
N PRO A 32 0.76 -10.79 -9.64
CA PRO A 32 0.68 -9.57 -10.44
C PRO A 32 0.83 -8.34 -9.54
N THR A 33 1.35 -7.24 -10.08
CA THR A 33 1.28 -5.92 -9.43
C THR A 33 -0.07 -5.26 -9.74
N PRO A 34 -0.58 -4.33 -8.91
CA PRO A 34 -1.81 -3.61 -9.23
C PRO A 34 -1.65 -2.87 -10.56
N ALA A 35 -2.46 -3.22 -11.56
CA ALA A 35 -2.41 -2.63 -12.91
C ALA A 35 -3.54 -1.63 -13.14
N ASP A 36 -4.76 -1.98 -12.73
CA ASP A 36 -5.91 -1.10 -12.64
C ASP A 36 -6.81 -1.52 -11.47
N LEU A 37 -7.75 -0.65 -11.11
CA LEU A 37 -8.78 -0.91 -10.09
C LEU A 37 -10.18 -0.60 -10.67
N ALA A 38 -10.38 -0.85 -11.97
CA ALA A 38 -11.58 -0.42 -12.69
C ALA A 38 -12.86 -1.13 -12.24
N ASP A 39 -12.73 -2.39 -11.81
CA ASP A 39 -13.85 -3.23 -11.39
C ASP A 39 -14.26 -3.06 -9.91
N VAL A 40 -13.60 -2.15 -9.18
CA VAL A 40 -14.00 -1.85 -7.80
C VAL A 40 -15.43 -1.29 -7.81
N PRO A 41 -16.37 -1.87 -7.04
CA PRO A 41 -17.75 -1.38 -7.00
C PRO A 41 -17.81 0.09 -6.56
N SER A 42 -18.66 0.92 -7.18
CA SER A 42 -18.72 2.37 -6.91
C SER A 42 -19.03 2.76 -5.45
N ARG A 43 -19.60 1.85 -4.66
CA ARG A 43 -19.75 2.05 -3.21
C ARG A 43 -18.40 2.15 -2.49
N THR A 44 -17.33 1.62 -3.08
CA THR A 44 -15.99 1.52 -2.53
C THR A 44 -15.01 2.31 -3.40
N SER A 45 -14.21 3.18 -2.77
CA SER A 45 -13.02 3.79 -3.35
C SER A 45 -11.79 3.05 -2.84
N ILE A 46 -10.82 2.78 -3.72
CA ILE A 46 -9.51 2.23 -3.35
C ILE A 46 -8.42 3.02 -4.08
N SER A 47 -7.35 3.34 -3.37
CA SER A 47 -6.12 3.90 -3.94
C SER A 47 -4.92 3.12 -3.44
N TYR A 48 -3.93 2.95 -4.30
CA TYR A 48 -2.67 2.30 -4.02
C TYR A 48 -1.52 3.13 -4.61
N GLU A 49 -0.38 3.14 -3.92
CA GLU A 49 0.85 3.70 -4.45
C GLU A 49 2.06 2.86 -4.06
N HIS A 50 2.84 2.44 -5.05
CA HIS A 50 4.19 1.91 -4.86
C HIS A 50 5.15 3.10 -4.69
N VAL A 51 5.61 3.31 -3.45
CA VAL A 51 6.34 4.52 -3.05
C VAL A 51 7.68 4.67 -3.78
N PRO A 52 8.53 3.63 -3.94
CA PRO A 52 9.81 3.77 -4.63
C PRO A 52 9.71 4.22 -6.08
N THR A 53 8.70 3.73 -6.83
CA THR A 53 8.52 4.10 -8.24
C THR A 53 7.57 5.27 -8.45
N GLY A 54 6.77 5.63 -7.44
CA GLY A 54 5.70 6.62 -7.58
C GLY A 54 4.51 6.13 -8.39
N THR A 55 4.42 4.82 -8.65
CA THR A 55 3.30 4.28 -9.42
C THR A 55 2.04 4.30 -8.58
N TYR A 56 1.05 5.05 -9.07
CA TYR A 56 -0.25 5.19 -8.45
C TYR A 56 -1.31 4.44 -9.25
N VAL A 57 -2.22 3.76 -8.56
CA VAL A 57 -3.41 3.14 -9.15
C VAL A 57 -4.61 3.46 -8.27
N GLY A 58 -5.71 3.90 -8.89
CA GLY A 58 -6.93 4.28 -8.20
C GLY A 58 -8.16 3.68 -8.86
N SER A 59 -9.17 3.35 -8.05
CA SER A 59 -10.53 3.03 -8.52
C SER A 59 -11.19 4.25 -9.16
N PRO A 60 -12.27 4.12 -9.96
CA PRO A 60 -12.98 5.26 -10.54
C PRO A 60 -13.42 6.34 -9.54
N GLU A 61 -13.69 5.94 -8.29
CA GLU A 61 -14.17 6.81 -7.21
C GLU A 61 -13.06 7.28 -6.26
N ASP A 62 -11.79 7.08 -6.61
CA ASP A 62 -10.64 7.31 -5.72
C ASP A 62 -10.45 8.76 -5.26
N ASN A 63 -10.83 9.72 -6.11
CA ASN A 63 -10.76 11.16 -5.87
C ASN A 63 -12.05 11.73 -5.27
N SER A 64 -13.13 10.94 -5.17
CA SER A 64 -14.40 11.38 -4.61
C SER A 64 -14.25 11.76 -3.14
N ALA A 65 -14.63 12.99 -2.78
CA ALA A 65 -14.68 13.42 -1.39
C ALA A 65 -15.78 12.66 -0.66
N ARG A 66 -15.40 11.88 0.36
CA ARG A 66 -16.28 11.05 1.20
C ARG A 66 -16.07 11.43 2.66
N PRO A 67 -16.97 11.03 3.59
CA PRO A 67 -16.73 11.22 5.01
C PRO A 67 -15.36 10.66 5.40
N GLY A 68 -14.53 11.52 5.99
CA GLY A 68 -13.15 11.19 6.37
C GLY A 68 -13.02 10.48 7.71
N LEU A 69 -14.11 10.41 8.49
CA LEU A 69 -14.23 9.59 9.70
C LEU A 69 -13.02 9.73 10.63
N SER A 70 -12.45 8.61 11.10
CA SER A 70 -11.22 8.65 11.91
C SER A 70 -9.93 8.61 11.10
N THR A 71 -9.95 8.59 9.76
CA THR A 71 -8.72 8.66 8.96
C THR A 71 -8.17 10.09 8.90
N VAL A 72 -9.01 11.12 8.97
CA VAL A 72 -8.55 12.54 9.02
C VAL A 72 -7.72 12.88 10.26
N LYS A 73 -7.78 12.04 11.30
CA LYS A 73 -6.92 12.14 12.49
C LYS A 73 -5.43 12.02 12.13
N LEU A 74 -5.09 11.38 11.00
CA LEU A 74 -3.71 11.35 10.48
C LEU A 74 -3.21 12.76 10.12
N TYR A 75 -4.05 13.57 9.48
CA TYR A 75 -3.72 14.94 9.10
C TYR A 75 -3.58 15.85 10.31
N MET A 76 -4.47 15.68 11.29
CA MET A 76 -4.42 16.39 12.56
C MET A 76 -3.15 16.04 13.36
N ALA A 77 -2.82 14.74 13.44
CA ALA A 77 -1.66 14.28 14.18
C ALA A 77 -0.35 14.81 13.57
N ASP A 78 -0.25 14.82 12.25
CA ASP A 78 0.90 15.39 11.54
C ASP A 78 1.03 16.91 11.77
N TYR A 79 -0.09 17.64 11.69
CA TYR A 79 -0.09 19.07 11.99
C TYR A 79 0.41 19.33 13.42
N VAL A 80 -0.10 18.62 14.41
CA VAL A 80 0.30 18.77 15.81
C VAL A 80 1.80 18.49 15.99
N VAL A 81 2.32 17.44 15.37
CA VAL A 81 3.73 17.08 15.49
C VAL A 81 4.67 18.10 14.84
N ARG A 82 4.30 18.66 13.67
CA ARG A 82 5.20 19.52 12.89
C ARG A 82 4.98 21.02 13.11
N ARG A 83 3.74 21.41 13.42
CA ARG A 83 3.28 22.80 13.48
C ARG A 83 2.62 23.19 14.80
N GLY A 84 2.36 22.22 15.68
CA GLY A 84 1.88 22.48 17.03
C GLY A 84 2.89 23.25 17.88
N ASP A 85 2.54 23.55 19.11
CA ASP A 85 3.37 24.34 20.03
C ASP A 85 4.49 23.53 20.71
N GLY A 86 4.72 22.28 20.28
CA GLY A 86 5.70 21.38 20.88
C GLY A 86 5.27 20.77 22.22
N SER A 87 4.02 20.97 22.64
CA SER A 87 3.46 20.42 23.88
C SER A 87 3.61 18.89 23.94
N PRO A 88 4.23 18.33 25.00
CA PRO A 88 4.27 16.88 25.22
C PRO A 88 2.87 16.28 25.35
N ARG A 89 1.92 17.03 25.93
CA ARG A 89 0.52 16.60 26.04
C ARG A 89 -0.12 16.48 24.67
N ASP A 90 0.13 17.42 23.77
CA ASP A 90 -0.47 17.42 22.45
C ASP A 90 0.08 16.26 21.61
N ARG A 91 1.37 15.96 21.79
CA ARG A 91 2.00 14.78 21.21
C ARG A 91 1.38 13.48 21.72
N ASP A 92 1.09 13.36 23.02
CA ASP A 92 0.38 12.21 23.59
C ASP A 92 -1.03 12.07 23.00
N LEU A 93 -1.78 13.18 22.94
CA LEU A 93 -3.11 13.19 22.33
C LEU A 93 -3.05 12.79 20.85
N ALA A 94 -2.03 13.25 20.11
CA ALA A 94 -1.84 12.90 18.72
C ALA A 94 -1.54 11.40 18.53
N ALA A 95 -0.71 10.82 19.40
CA ALA A 95 -0.46 9.37 19.41
C ALA A 95 -1.76 8.59 19.64
N ARG A 96 -2.57 8.99 20.62
CA ARG A 96 -3.85 8.34 20.94
C ARG A 96 -4.87 8.43 19.81
N MET A 97 -4.91 9.55 19.08
CA MET A 97 -5.75 9.68 17.88
C MET A 97 -5.43 8.62 16.83
N VAL A 98 -4.15 8.28 16.65
CA VAL A 98 -3.71 7.31 15.64
C VAL A 98 -3.82 5.88 16.16
N GLN A 99 -3.27 5.61 17.35
CA GLN A 99 -3.11 4.25 17.88
C GLN A 99 -4.44 3.62 18.33
N VAL A 100 -5.27 4.38 19.05
CA VAL A 100 -6.52 3.88 19.65
C VAL A 100 -7.75 4.64 19.15
N SER A 101 -7.61 5.42 18.08
CA SER A 101 -8.70 6.18 17.46
C SER A 101 -9.50 7.05 18.45
N ASP A 102 -8.81 7.73 19.36
CA ASP A 102 -9.43 8.44 20.47
C ASP A 102 -10.12 9.76 20.05
N ASP A 103 -11.45 9.75 20.02
CA ASP A 103 -12.27 10.93 19.66
C ASP A 103 -12.15 12.08 20.65
N SER A 104 -11.97 11.81 21.94
CA SER A 104 -11.79 12.89 22.92
C SER A 104 -10.45 13.59 22.72
N ALA A 105 -9.40 12.85 22.35
CA ALA A 105 -8.11 13.43 22.01
C ALA A 105 -8.21 14.27 20.74
N ALA A 106 -8.93 13.76 19.72
CA ALA A 106 -9.19 14.51 18.50
C ALA A 106 -9.98 15.79 18.75
N SER A 107 -11.03 15.76 19.57
CA SER A 107 -11.81 16.97 19.88
C SER A 107 -11.00 18.02 20.65
N VAL A 108 -10.11 17.60 21.56
CA VAL A 108 -9.20 18.54 22.24
C VAL A 108 -8.24 19.20 21.24
N LEU A 109 -7.64 18.42 20.34
CA LEU A 109 -6.69 18.94 19.36
C LEU A 109 -7.37 19.75 18.24
N ASP A 110 -8.56 19.37 17.80
CA ASP A 110 -9.36 20.13 16.83
C ASP A 110 -9.77 21.50 17.39
N ASN A 111 -10.15 21.56 18.67
CA ASN A 111 -10.46 22.84 19.33
C ASN A 111 -9.23 23.75 19.46
N LYS A 112 -8.05 23.16 19.68
CA LYS A 112 -6.80 23.92 19.82
C LYS A 112 -6.22 24.34 18.46
N TYR A 113 -6.36 23.48 17.45
CA TYR A 113 -5.83 23.66 16.10
C TYR A 113 -6.93 23.44 15.05
N PRO A 114 -7.96 24.30 14.99
CA PRO A 114 -9.08 24.12 14.07
C PRO A 114 -8.68 24.17 12.60
N GLN A 115 -7.52 24.73 12.27
CA GLN A 115 -6.96 24.76 10.92
C GLN A 115 -6.24 23.47 10.51
N ALA A 116 -6.06 22.50 11.40
CA ALA A 116 -5.11 21.40 11.20
C ALA A 116 -5.37 20.58 9.92
N ILE A 117 -6.63 20.23 9.66
CA ILE A 117 -6.99 19.44 8.47
C ILE A 117 -6.77 20.25 7.19
N ASP A 118 -7.28 21.47 7.13
CA ASP A 118 -7.18 22.31 5.91
C ASP A 118 -5.73 22.75 5.65
N ALA A 119 -4.94 23.02 6.69
CA ALA A 119 -3.53 23.38 6.56
C ALA A 119 -2.69 22.20 6.06
N THR A 120 -2.92 20.99 6.57
CA THR A 120 -2.27 19.78 6.03
C THR A 120 -2.76 19.52 4.60
N ALA A 121 -4.04 19.70 4.31
CA ALA A 121 -4.57 19.54 2.96
C ALA A 121 -3.91 20.48 1.95
N ALA A 122 -3.77 21.76 2.29
CA ALA A 122 -3.05 22.73 1.47
C ALA A 122 -1.57 22.38 1.29
N GLU A 123 -0.89 21.94 2.35
CA GLU A 123 0.53 21.58 2.29
C GLU A 123 0.81 20.37 1.39
N PHE A 124 -0.05 19.36 1.40
CA PHE A 124 0.14 18.12 0.64
C PHE A 124 -0.66 18.08 -0.68
N GLY A 125 -1.37 19.16 -1.04
CA GLY A 125 -2.18 19.21 -2.26
C GLY A 125 -3.34 18.20 -2.24
N LEU A 126 -4.03 18.08 -1.10
CA LEU A 126 -5.13 17.14 -0.88
C LEU A 126 -6.47 17.81 -1.27
N THR A 127 -6.82 17.76 -2.55
CA THR A 127 -7.88 18.59 -3.13
C THR A 127 -9.30 18.16 -2.78
N SER A 128 -9.47 16.94 -2.27
CA SER A 128 -10.75 16.39 -1.82
C SER A 128 -10.84 16.34 -0.29
N THR A 129 -9.87 16.94 0.40
CA THR A 129 -9.77 16.96 1.86
C THR A 129 -10.11 18.34 2.39
N SER A 130 -11.08 18.40 3.30
CA SER A 130 -11.50 19.64 3.95
C SER A 130 -12.11 19.36 5.32
N ARG A 131 -11.91 20.31 6.24
CA ARG A 131 -12.53 20.26 7.57
C ARG A 131 -14.02 20.56 7.46
N GLY A 132 -14.84 19.80 8.20
CA GLY A 132 -16.24 20.13 8.43
C GLY A 132 -16.43 21.18 9.54
N GLY A 133 -17.60 21.17 10.19
CA GLY A 133 -17.82 22.00 11.39
C GLY A 133 -16.89 21.61 12.56
N PHE A 134 -16.56 20.33 12.65
CA PHE A 134 -15.56 19.73 13.53
C PHE A 134 -14.87 18.55 12.84
N TRP A 135 -13.77 18.05 13.42
CA TRP A 135 -12.96 16.99 12.79
C TRP A 135 -13.78 15.78 12.28
N GLY A 136 -14.79 15.33 13.03
CA GLY A 136 -15.57 14.12 12.68
C GLY A 136 -16.53 14.30 11.51
N SER A 137 -16.82 15.55 11.14
CA SER A 137 -17.63 15.91 9.97
C SER A 137 -16.79 16.27 8.72
N SER A 138 -15.49 16.00 8.76
CA SER A 138 -14.55 16.34 7.68
C SER A 138 -14.61 15.34 6.53
N TYR A 139 -14.09 15.76 5.38
CA TYR A 139 -14.05 14.97 4.16
C TYR A 139 -12.61 14.68 3.74
N THR A 140 -12.42 13.56 3.04
CA THR A 140 -11.19 13.22 2.31
C THR A 140 -11.50 12.22 1.19
N SER A 141 -10.51 11.89 0.37
CA SER A 141 -10.57 10.83 -0.62
C SER A 141 -9.49 9.77 -0.33
N THR A 142 -9.61 8.59 -0.94
CA THR A 142 -8.54 7.58 -0.82
C THR A 142 -7.28 8.05 -1.53
N ALA A 143 -7.40 8.79 -2.63
CA ALA A 143 -6.28 9.39 -3.35
C ALA A 143 -5.50 10.38 -2.47
N ASP A 144 -6.21 11.24 -1.73
CA ASP A 144 -5.59 12.20 -0.81
C ASP A 144 -4.93 11.50 0.39
N THR A 145 -5.57 10.47 0.93
CA THR A 145 -5.00 9.67 2.02
C THR A 145 -3.70 8.98 1.59
N VAL A 146 -3.69 8.38 0.39
CA VAL A 146 -2.49 7.74 -0.19
C VAL A 146 -1.41 8.79 -0.47
N ARG A 147 -1.75 9.91 -1.12
CA ARG A 147 -0.82 11.01 -1.42
C ARG A 147 -0.13 11.51 -0.15
N PHE A 148 -0.88 11.76 0.91
CA PHE A 148 -0.35 12.21 2.20
C PHE A 148 0.65 11.19 2.78
N LEU A 149 0.24 9.93 2.92
CA LEU A 149 1.08 8.89 3.53
C LEU A 149 2.31 8.58 2.67
N ALA A 150 2.17 8.54 1.35
CA ALA A 150 3.28 8.30 0.42
C ALA A 150 4.27 9.47 0.45
N ALA A 151 3.78 10.72 0.48
CA ALA A 151 4.62 11.90 0.66
C ALA A 151 5.39 11.82 1.98
N LYS A 152 4.74 11.45 3.09
CA LYS A 152 5.42 11.26 4.38
C LYS A 152 6.49 10.17 4.32
N LYS A 153 6.21 9.02 3.70
CA LYS A 153 7.24 7.98 3.54
C LYS A 153 8.46 8.44 2.75
N ARG A 154 8.29 9.37 1.80
CA ARG A 154 9.40 9.94 1.02
C ARG A 154 10.18 11.01 1.76
N THR A 155 9.49 11.92 2.43
CA THR A 155 10.10 13.17 2.95
C THR A 155 10.35 13.15 4.46
N ASP A 156 9.65 12.29 5.19
CA ASP A 156 9.73 12.16 6.65
C ASP A 156 9.47 10.69 7.07
N PRO A 157 10.32 9.72 6.63
CA PRO A 157 10.12 8.30 6.93
C PRO A 157 10.19 7.98 8.43
N ALA A 158 10.84 8.85 9.23
CA ALA A 158 10.89 8.74 10.69
C ALA A 158 9.70 9.40 11.39
N SER A 159 8.66 9.79 10.64
CA SER A 159 7.52 10.49 11.21
C SER A 159 6.87 9.72 12.36
N PRO A 160 6.56 10.38 13.49
CA PRO A 160 5.77 9.78 14.56
C PRO A 160 4.43 9.24 14.07
N VAL A 161 3.79 9.88 13.07
CA VAL A 161 2.50 9.41 12.53
C VAL A 161 2.63 8.03 11.90
N LEU A 162 3.68 7.78 11.11
CA LEU A 162 3.95 6.47 10.51
C LEU A 162 4.23 5.42 11.60
N ALA A 163 5.05 5.77 12.61
CA ALA A 163 5.33 4.89 13.75
C ALA A 163 4.10 4.58 14.62
N TRP A 164 3.16 5.53 14.75
CA TRP A 164 1.92 5.29 15.49
C TRP A 164 0.95 4.38 14.72
N MET A 165 0.95 4.41 13.39
CA MET A 165 0.19 3.44 12.59
C MET A 165 0.69 2.00 12.77
N THR A 166 1.99 1.79 12.94
CA THR A 166 2.57 0.43 13.16
C THR A 166 2.34 -0.09 14.58
N THR A 167 1.83 0.76 15.47
CA THR A 167 1.53 0.43 16.87
C THR A 167 0.05 0.66 17.20
N ALA A 168 -0.82 0.64 16.18
CA ALA A 168 -2.25 0.72 16.37
C ALA A 168 -2.76 -0.46 17.20
N ALA A 169 -3.64 -0.17 18.16
CA ALA A 169 -4.21 -1.20 19.03
C ALA A 169 -5.22 -2.05 18.26
N PRO A 170 -5.40 -3.34 18.59
CA PRO A 170 -6.38 -4.20 17.92
C PRO A 170 -7.83 -3.77 18.17
N VAL A 171 -8.07 -2.98 19.22
CA VAL A 171 -9.39 -2.45 19.59
C VAL A 171 -9.23 -0.96 19.89
N ALA A 172 -10.08 -0.14 19.27
CA ALA A 172 -10.14 1.29 19.50
C ALA A 172 -10.68 1.64 20.89
N ARG A 173 -10.55 2.91 21.28
CA ARG A 173 -10.98 3.38 22.61
C ARG A 173 -12.47 3.18 22.87
N ASP A 174 -13.30 3.19 21.83
CA ASP A 174 -14.75 2.96 21.88
C ASP A 174 -15.14 1.47 21.79
N GLY A 175 -14.15 0.57 21.82
CA GLY A 175 -14.34 -0.86 21.73
C GLY A 175 -14.50 -1.42 20.31
N PHE A 176 -14.38 -0.60 19.26
CA PHE A 176 -14.50 -1.11 17.89
C PHE A 176 -13.22 -1.82 17.43
N ALA A 177 -13.37 -2.98 16.80
CA ALA A 177 -12.24 -3.78 16.34
C ALA A 177 -11.53 -3.10 15.16
N GLN A 178 -10.20 -3.19 15.16
CA GLN A 178 -9.30 -2.57 14.18
C GLN A 178 -8.51 -3.67 13.44
N ASN A 179 -9.21 -4.52 12.68
CA ASN A 179 -8.66 -5.73 12.04
C ASN A 179 -9.37 -6.11 10.74
N TRP A 180 -9.67 -5.13 9.90
CA TRP A 180 -10.44 -5.28 8.66
C TRP A 180 -9.91 -4.38 7.53
N GLY A 181 -10.45 -4.55 6.33
CA GLY A 181 -10.10 -3.76 5.15
C GLY A 181 -8.64 -3.93 4.74
N THR A 182 -7.98 -2.81 4.44
CA THR A 182 -6.57 -2.79 3.98
C THR A 182 -5.58 -3.43 4.95
N SER A 183 -5.90 -3.50 6.24
CA SER A 183 -5.00 -4.11 7.24
C SER A 183 -4.78 -5.61 7.07
N LEU A 184 -5.63 -6.28 6.27
CA LEU A 184 -5.55 -7.70 5.99
C LEU A 184 -4.71 -8.02 4.75
N LEU A 185 -4.21 -7.00 4.03
CA LEU A 185 -3.39 -7.18 2.84
C LEU A 185 -1.98 -7.68 3.21
N PRO A 186 -1.37 -8.55 2.38
CA PRO A 186 0.01 -8.98 2.58
C PRO A 186 0.99 -7.81 2.66
N GLY A 187 1.98 -7.90 3.55
CA GLY A 187 3.04 -6.90 3.68
C GLY A 187 2.65 -5.61 4.39
N VAL A 188 1.41 -5.49 4.89
CA VAL A 188 1.01 -4.35 5.73
C VAL A 188 1.71 -4.41 7.09
N ILE A 189 2.26 -3.26 7.51
CA ILE A 189 2.98 -3.10 8.77
C ILE A 189 2.34 -2.09 9.72
N GLY A 190 1.38 -1.29 9.24
CA GLY A 190 0.68 -0.31 10.06
C GLY A 190 -0.59 0.19 9.40
N SER A 191 -1.58 0.56 10.20
CA SER A 191 -2.92 0.86 9.72
C SER A 191 -3.64 1.93 10.55
N LYS A 192 -4.64 2.57 9.95
CA LYS A 192 -5.63 3.42 10.59
C LYS A 192 -7.01 3.17 9.99
N TRP A 193 -8.02 3.12 10.85
CA TRP A 193 -9.41 2.89 10.48
C TRP A 193 -10.30 4.09 10.81
N GLY A 194 -11.45 4.16 10.16
CA GLY A 194 -12.54 5.08 10.46
C GLY A 194 -13.90 4.45 10.16
N TRP A 195 -14.90 4.80 10.95
CA TRP A 195 -16.27 4.29 10.85
C TRP A 195 -17.24 5.41 11.24
N ALA A 196 -18.44 5.37 10.68
CA ALA A 196 -19.56 6.15 11.20
C ALA A 196 -20.01 5.62 12.56
N ASP A 197 -20.70 6.44 13.34
CA ASP A 197 -21.18 6.09 14.68
C ASP A 197 -22.12 4.86 14.68
N ASP A 198 -22.88 4.67 13.61
CA ASP A 198 -23.73 3.49 13.40
C ASP A 198 -22.96 2.20 13.02
N ARG A 199 -21.63 2.32 12.84
CA ARG A 199 -20.68 1.25 12.49
C ARG A 199 -21.02 0.47 11.22
N SER A 200 -21.89 1.00 10.36
CA SER A 200 -22.45 0.24 9.22
C SER A 200 -22.71 1.06 7.96
N SER A 201 -22.87 2.38 8.04
CA SER A 201 -23.18 3.20 6.85
C SER A 201 -21.95 3.58 6.03
N VAL A 202 -20.83 3.85 6.67
CA VAL A 202 -19.56 4.15 5.99
C VAL A 202 -18.37 3.76 6.86
N VAL A 203 -17.36 3.18 6.22
CA VAL A 203 -16.10 2.78 6.84
C VAL A 203 -14.92 3.12 5.92
N ALA A 204 -13.75 3.35 6.51
CA ALA A 204 -12.52 3.61 5.78
C ALA A 204 -11.33 2.96 6.47
N SER A 205 -10.36 2.47 5.70
CA SER A 205 -9.09 1.95 6.21
C SER A 205 -7.94 2.42 5.35
N ALA A 206 -6.83 2.79 5.99
CA ALA A 206 -5.59 3.18 5.32
C ALA A 206 -4.42 2.44 5.95
N SER A 207 -3.53 1.90 5.14
CA SER A 207 -2.43 1.06 5.57
C SER A 207 -1.13 1.40 4.85
N ILE A 208 -0.03 1.14 5.53
CA ILE A 208 1.33 1.26 5.00
C ILE A 208 1.99 -0.12 5.03
N GLY A 209 2.68 -0.46 3.93
CA GLY A 209 3.69 -1.53 3.90
C GLY A 209 5.10 -0.96 3.96
N THR A 210 6.11 -1.78 3.66
CA THR A 210 7.49 -1.28 3.51
C THR A 210 7.61 -0.33 2.31
N ASP A 211 7.10 -0.74 1.14
CA ASP A 211 7.27 -0.01 -0.11
C ASP A 211 5.97 0.56 -0.68
N PHE A 212 4.83 0.32 -0.04
CA PHE A 212 3.55 0.80 -0.55
C PHE A 212 2.72 1.54 0.50
N VAL A 213 1.68 2.19 0.00
CA VAL A 213 0.57 2.78 0.75
C VAL A 213 -0.73 2.38 0.06
N VAL A 214 -1.76 2.10 0.83
CA VAL A 214 -3.09 1.77 0.31
C VAL A 214 -4.18 2.38 1.20
N ALA A 215 -5.26 2.87 0.60
CA ALA A 215 -6.42 3.36 1.33
C ALA A 215 -7.71 2.88 0.68
N SER A 216 -8.75 2.73 1.49
CA SER A 216 -10.10 2.35 1.07
C SER A 216 -11.16 3.16 1.83
N ASN A 217 -12.29 3.43 1.18
CA ASN A 217 -13.47 4.02 1.79
C ASN A 217 -14.72 3.39 1.16
N THR A 218 -15.61 2.83 1.97
CA THR A 218 -16.79 2.10 1.51
C THR A 218 -18.03 2.66 2.17
N TYR A 219 -19.02 3.06 1.37
CA TYR A 219 -20.40 3.21 1.84
C TYR A 219 -20.97 1.82 2.12
N GLY A 220 -20.95 1.41 3.38
CA GLY A 220 -21.31 0.09 3.87
C GLY A 220 -20.51 -0.33 5.11
N PRO A 221 -20.74 -1.57 5.58
CA PRO A 221 -20.09 -2.09 6.77
C PRO A 221 -18.65 -2.54 6.49
N THR A 222 -17.90 -2.82 7.57
CA THR A 222 -16.52 -3.33 7.53
C THR A 222 -16.35 -4.58 6.65
N ARG A 223 -17.37 -5.45 6.62
CA ARG A 223 -17.38 -6.64 5.76
C ARG A 223 -17.32 -6.28 4.28
N SER A 224 -18.16 -5.37 3.80
CA SER A 224 -18.16 -4.95 2.40
C SER A 224 -16.83 -4.30 2.01
N ASN A 225 -16.26 -3.48 2.89
CA ASN A 225 -14.93 -2.91 2.68
C ASN A 225 -13.85 -3.99 2.57
N THR A 226 -13.90 -4.99 3.45
CA THR A 226 -12.94 -6.11 3.46
C THR A 226 -13.06 -6.97 2.22
N ASP A 227 -14.28 -7.36 1.86
CA ASP A 227 -14.56 -8.20 0.70
C ASP A 227 -14.08 -7.50 -0.59
N ASP A 228 -14.35 -6.20 -0.76
CA ASP A 228 -13.89 -5.44 -1.93
C ASP A 228 -12.36 -5.29 -1.97
N VAL A 229 -11.73 -4.95 -0.83
CA VAL A 229 -10.27 -4.80 -0.76
C VAL A 229 -9.56 -6.12 -1.07
N LEU A 230 -10.00 -7.24 -0.51
CA LEU A 230 -9.36 -8.53 -0.73
C LEU A 230 -9.64 -9.09 -2.12
N ALA A 231 -10.84 -8.88 -2.67
CA ALA A 231 -11.13 -9.27 -4.05
C ALA A 231 -10.24 -8.53 -5.05
N THR A 232 -9.88 -7.27 -4.76
CA THR A 232 -9.07 -6.45 -5.67
C THR A 232 -7.56 -6.62 -5.45
N LEU A 233 -7.10 -6.72 -4.21
CA LEU A 233 -5.67 -6.62 -3.87
C LEU A 233 -5.13 -7.80 -3.03
N GLY A 234 -5.98 -8.76 -2.65
CA GLY A 234 -5.59 -9.85 -1.73
C GLY A 234 -4.53 -10.80 -2.29
N ASP A 235 -4.54 -11.02 -3.61
CA ASP A 235 -3.63 -11.91 -4.34
C ASP A 235 -2.64 -11.12 -5.22
N VAL A 236 -2.29 -9.90 -4.82
CA VAL A 236 -1.47 -8.97 -5.59
C VAL A 236 -0.15 -8.70 -4.86
N GLU A 237 0.97 -8.67 -5.58
CA GLU A 237 2.28 -8.32 -5.02
C GLU A 237 2.38 -6.79 -4.84
N LEU A 238 2.10 -6.31 -3.63
CA LEU A 238 2.10 -4.87 -3.31
C LEU A 238 3.51 -4.30 -3.11
N THR A 239 4.54 -5.14 -2.99
CA THR A 239 5.94 -4.72 -2.82
C THR A 239 6.76 -4.74 -4.10
N ALA A 240 6.25 -5.35 -5.18
CA ALA A 240 6.97 -5.37 -6.44
C ALA A 240 6.76 -4.06 -7.20
N PRO A 241 7.82 -3.56 -7.87
CA PRO A 241 7.65 -2.49 -8.84
C PRO A 241 6.71 -2.99 -9.96
N PRO A 242 5.76 -2.16 -10.41
CA PRO A 242 4.86 -2.56 -11.49
C PRO A 242 5.65 -2.90 -12.75
N ALA A 243 5.13 -3.86 -13.50
CA ALA A 243 5.72 -4.23 -14.78
C ALA A 243 5.89 -2.99 -15.67
N PRO A 244 7.01 -2.86 -16.42
CA PRO A 244 7.17 -1.77 -17.37
C PRO A 244 5.97 -1.76 -18.32
N ALA A 245 5.45 -0.57 -18.61
CA ALA A 245 4.40 -0.44 -19.61
C ALA A 245 4.87 -1.09 -20.92
N PRO A 246 4.00 -1.83 -21.63
CA PRO A 246 4.33 -2.28 -22.98
C PRO A 246 4.80 -1.08 -23.79
N VAL A 247 6.00 -1.18 -24.38
CA VAL A 247 6.46 -0.14 -25.31
C VAL A 247 5.40 -0.06 -26.40
N PRO A 248 4.77 1.10 -26.66
CA PRO A 248 3.78 1.19 -27.71
C PRO A 248 4.44 0.71 -29.00
N ASP A 249 3.75 -0.14 -29.77
CA ASP A 249 4.15 -0.48 -31.13
C ASP A 249 4.17 0.82 -31.94
N LEU A 250 5.32 1.49 -31.93
CA LEU A 250 5.56 2.63 -32.81
C LEU A 250 5.42 2.07 -34.23
N PRO A 251 4.66 2.73 -35.11
CA PRO A 251 4.60 2.30 -36.50
C PRO A 251 6.03 2.21 -37.01
N VAL A 252 6.39 1.07 -37.59
CA VAL A 252 7.68 0.90 -38.27
C VAL A 252 7.69 1.92 -39.40
N ILE A 253 8.42 3.03 -39.21
CA ILE A 253 8.67 4.01 -40.25
C ILE A 253 9.74 3.39 -41.15
N PRO A 254 9.44 3.07 -42.43
CA PRO A 254 10.44 2.48 -43.32
C PRO A 254 11.67 3.38 -43.41
N GLY A 255 12.84 2.85 -43.04
CA GLY A 255 14.11 3.58 -43.10
C GLY A 255 14.61 4.16 -41.76
N LEU A 256 13.88 4.00 -40.65
CA LEU A 256 14.41 4.28 -39.30
C LEU A 256 14.77 2.98 -38.57
N PRO A 257 15.87 2.96 -37.80
CA PRO A 257 16.23 1.83 -36.95
C PRO A 257 15.16 1.61 -35.87
N THR A 258 14.92 0.35 -35.57
CA THR A 258 14.04 -0.09 -34.47
C THR A 258 14.58 0.39 -33.12
N VAL A 259 13.71 0.40 -32.10
CA VAL A 259 14.11 0.72 -30.71
C VAL A 259 15.24 -0.20 -30.25
N GLU A 260 15.19 -1.48 -30.61
CA GLU A 260 16.23 -2.48 -30.33
C GLU A 260 17.59 -2.08 -30.94
N GLU A 261 17.60 -1.66 -32.21
CA GLU A 261 18.81 -1.24 -32.92
C GLU A 261 19.37 0.06 -32.33
N LEU A 262 18.52 1.00 -31.95
CA LEU A 262 18.93 2.24 -31.26
C LEU A 262 19.56 1.95 -29.90
N LEU A 263 18.98 1.03 -29.12
CA LEU A 263 19.54 0.64 -27.82
C LEU A 263 20.90 -0.07 -27.97
N GLN A 264 21.06 -0.89 -29.01
CA GLN A 264 22.35 -1.52 -29.32
C GLN A 264 23.40 -0.51 -29.81
N MET A 265 23.00 0.55 -30.51
CA MET A 265 23.90 1.63 -30.94
C MET A 265 24.36 2.54 -29.79
N LEU A 266 23.58 2.64 -28.72
CA LEU A 266 23.85 3.50 -27.56
C LEU A 266 24.57 2.79 -26.40
N ALA A 267 24.76 1.47 -26.49
CA ALA A 267 25.52 0.72 -25.50
C ALA A 267 27.03 1.07 -25.59
N PRO A 268 27.69 1.41 -24.47
CA PRO A 268 29.14 1.64 -24.48
C PRO A 268 29.87 0.35 -24.83
N ARG A 269 30.83 0.46 -25.76
CA ARG A 269 31.70 -0.64 -26.20
C ARG A 269 32.76 -0.97 -25.14
#